data_AF-A0A920ED01-F1
#
_entry.id   AF-A0A920ED01-F1
#
_cell.length_a   1.000
_cell.length_b   1.000
_cell.length_c   1.000
_cell.angle_alpha   90.00
_cell.angle_beta   90.00
_cell.angle_gamma   90.00
#
_symmetry.space_group_name_H-M   'P 1'
#
loop_
_entity.id
_entity.type
_entity.pdbx_description
1 polymer ?
#
loop_
_entity_poly.entity_id
_entity_poly.type
_entity_poly.pdbx_seq_one_letter_code
_entity_poly.pdbx_strand_id
1 'polypeptide(L)'
;MSILAGILYSNEILFQGFIDGLVYALIAMGLVLIYKATGVINFAQGAIGTFGGFVMGMLMVNYGLPYWLAAILAIAASAVFQQSPNFW
;
A
#
# COMPACT_ATOMS: atom_id res chain seq x y z
N MET A 1 29.18 13.53 -1.89
CA MET A 1 28.32 13.82 -3.05
C MET A 1 28.96 13.16 -4.26
N SER A 2 28.24 12.27 -4.96
CA SER A 2 28.75 11.52 -6.12
C SER A 2 27.93 11.86 -7.36
N ILE A 3 28.49 11.62 -8.56
CA ILE A 3 27.88 11.93 -9.85
C ILE A 3 27.59 10.62 -10.62
N LEU A 4 26.34 10.40 -11.02
CA LEU A 4 25.87 9.33 -11.91
C LEU A 4 24.78 9.91 -12.80
N ALA A 5 24.82 9.57 -14.09
CA ALA A 5 23.85 10.01 -15.09
C ALA A 5 23.61 11.54 -15.13
N GLY A 6 24.63 12.34 -14.78
CA GLY A 6 24.54 13.81 -14.78
C GLY A 6 23.81 14.43 -13.58
N ILE A 7 23.35 13.63 -12.61
CA ILE A 7 22.67 14.09 -11.40
C ILE A 7 23.65 14.03 -10.21
N LEU A 8 23.63 15.07 -9.37
CA LEU A 8 24.34 15.09 -8.09
C LEU A 8 23.46 14.45 -7.02
N TYR A 9 23.95 13.41 -6.37
CA TYR A 9 23.24 12.76 -5.27
C TYR A 9 24.20 12.36 -4.15
N SER A 10 23.64 12.18 -2.96
CA SER A 10 24.34 11.64 -1.80
C SER A 10 24.40 10.10 -1.91
N ASN A 11 25.53 9.50 -1.49
CA ASN A 11 25.67 8.04 -1.46
C ASN A 11 24.62 7.37 -0.56
N GLU A 12 24.13 8.11 0.44
CA GLU A 12 23.04 7.71 1.32
C GLU A 12 21.76 7.38 0.54
N ILE A 13 21.43 8.15 -0.51
CA ILE A 13 20.25 7.93 -1.34
C ILE A 13 20.37 6.62 -2.11
N LEU A 14 21.57 6.30 -2.62
CA LEU A 14 21.81 5.02 -3.30
C LEU A 14 21.64 3.84 -2.35
N PHE A 15 22.19 3.96 -1.14
CA PHE A 15 22.08 2.91 -0.13
C PHE A 15 20.63 2.75 0.36
N GLN A 16 19.92 3.85 0.57
CA GLN A 16 18.51 3.84 0.98
C GLN A 16 17.61 3.28 -0.12
N GLY A 17 17.83 3.65 -1.39
CA GLY A 17 17.11 3.07 -2.52
C GLY A 17 17.37 1.56 -2.68
N PHE A 18 18.59 1.10 -2.38
CA PHE A 18 18.89 -0.33 -2.36
C PHE A 18 18.13 -1.05 -1.23
N ILE A 19 18.12 -0.51 -0.02
CA ILE A 19 17.37 -1.05 1.12
C ILE A 19 15.87 -1.11 0.80
N ASP A 20 15.29 -0.02 0.32
CA ASP A 20 13.87 0.07 -0.04
C ASP A 20 13.53 -0.95 -1.15
N GLY A 21 14.40 -1.08 -2.15
CA GLY A 21 14.27 -2.07 -3.22
C GLY A 21 14.24 -3.52 -2.70
N LEU A 22 15.10 -3.86 -1.73
CA LEU A 22 15.08 -5.17 -1.07
C LEU A 22 13.78 -5.40 -0.29
N VAL A 23 13.27 -4.38 0.41
CA VAL A 23 11.99 -4.46 1.13
C VAL A 23 10.83 -4.71 0.15
N TYR A 24 10.75 -3.96 -0.95
CA TYR A 24 9.72 -4.18 -1.96
C TYR A 24 9.86 -5.54 -2.67
N ALA A 25 11.08 -6.02 -2.91
CA ALA A 25 11.33 -7.35 -3.46
C ALA A 25 10.82 -8.47 -2.53
N LEU A 26 11.01 -8.32 -1.21
CA LEU A 26 10.47 -9.25 -0.22
C LEU A 26 8.94 -9.25 -0.21
N ILE A 27 8.31 -8.07 -0.28
CA ILE A 27 6.84 -7.94 -0.37
C ILE A 27 6.32 -8.64 -1.64
N ALA A 28 6.96 -8.40 -2.78
CA ALA A 28 6.61 -9.05 -4.04
C ALA A 28 6.78 -10.58 -3.97
N MET A 29 7.87 -11.07 -3.36
CA MET A 29 8.07 -12.50 -3.14
C MET A 29 6.95 -13.10 -2.29
N GLY A 30 6.45 -12.41 -1.27
CA GLY A 30 5.30 -12.87 -0.48
C GLY A 30 4.06 -13.15 -1.35
N LEU A 31 3.74 -12.21 -2.24
CA LEU A 31 2.60 -12.37 -3.18
C LEU A 31 2.83 -13.50 -4.18
N VAL A 32 4.07 -13.65 -4.68
CA VAL A 32 4.45 -14.76 -5.58
C VAL A 32 4.36 -16.11 -4.89
N LEU A 33 4.81 -16.22 -3.62
CA LEU A 33 4.73 -17.47 -2.87
C LEU A 33 3.28 -17.90 -2.61
N ILE A 34 2.39 -16.95 -2.28
CA ILE A 34 0.94 -17.22 -2.14
C ILE A 34 0.37 -17.73 -3.47
N TYR A 35 0.70 -17.08 -4.58
CA TYR A 35 0.25 -17.52 -5.90
C TYR A 35 0.75 -18.93 -6.24
N LYS A 36 2.03 -19.22 -6.00
CA LYS A 36 2.60 -20.56 -6.26
C LYS A 36 2.01 -21.65 -5.37
N ALA A 37 1.61 -21.32 -4.14
CA ALA A 37 1.02 -22.28 -3.21
C ALA A 37 -0.48 -22.56 -3.49
N THR A 38 -1.22 -21.54 -3.93
CA THR A 38 -2.69 -21.62 -4.08
C THR A 38 -3.15 -21.75 -5.53
N GLY A 39 -2.32 -21.36 -6.50
CA GLY A 39 -2.68 -21.28 -7.92
C GLY A 39 -3.59 -20.10 -8.27
N VAL A 40 -3.97 -19.25 -7.31
CA VAL A 40 -4.89 -18.12 -7.51
C VAL A 40 -4.33 -16.84 -6.89
N ILE A 41 -4.52 -15.71 -7.57
CA ILE A 41 -4.17 -14.38 -7.04
C ILE A 41 -5.41 -13.80 -6.36
N ASN A 42 -5.32 -13.47 -5.07
CA ASN A 42 -6.39 -12.76 -4.37
C ASN A 42 -6.33 -11.26 -4.69
N PHE A 43 -7.31 -10.77 -5.45
CA PHE A 43 -7.48 -9.34 -5.73
C PHE A 43 -8.42 -8.62 -4.74
N ALA A 44 -9.13 -9.36 -3.89
CA ALA A 44 -9.99 -8.81 -2.84
C ALA A 44 -9.20 -7.86 -1.93
N GLN A 45 -8.00 -8.25 -1.53
CA GLN A 45 -7.17 -7.43 -0.63
C GLN A 45 -6.77 -6.09 -1.28
N GLY A 46 -6.54 -6.06 -2.59
CA GLY A 46 -6.27 -4.82 -3.32
C GLY A 46 -7.51 -3.92 -3.44
N ALA A 47 -8.69 -4.51 -3.68
CA ALA A 47 -9.96 -3.79 -3.73
C ALA A 47 -10.30 -3.14 -2.38
N ILE A 48 -10.08 -3.85 -1.27
CA ILE A 48 -10.33 -3.36 0.09
C ILE A 48 -9.42 -2.17 0.43
N GLY A 49 -8.14 -2.23 0.05
CA GLY A 49 -7.20 -1.12 0.24
C GLY A 49 -7.61 0.12 -0.56
N THR A 50 -8.04 -0.06 -1.80
CA THR A 50 -8.51 1.03 -2.67
C THR A 50 -9.78 1.67 -2.10
N PHE A 51 -10.73 0.85 -1.61
CA PHE A 51 -11.93 1.34 -0.94
C PHE A 51 -11.59 2.19 0.29
N GLY A 52 -10.68 1.72 1.14
CA GLY A 52 -10.25 2.47 2.33
C GLY A 52 -9.60 3.81 1.97
N GLY A 53 -8.73 3.82 0.96
CA GLY A 53 -8.12 5.04 0.44
C GLY A 53 -9.16 6.03 -0.09
N PHE A 54 -10.17 5.54 -0.82
CA PHE A 54 -11.28 6.37 -1.29
C PHE A 54 -12.09 6.97 -0.14
N VAL A 55 -12.47 6.15 0.86
CA VAL A 55 -13.21 6.63 2.03
C VAL A 55 -12.40 7.68 2.79
N MET A 56 -11.11 7.45 2.99
CA MET A 56 -10.22 8.42 3.64
C MET A 56 -10.15 9.74 2.88
N GLY A 57 -9.93 9.69 1.56
CA GLY A 57 -9.93 10.86 0.69
C GLY A 57 -11.27 11.59 0.73
N MET A 58 -12.38 10.86 0.72
CA MET A 58 -13.72 11.42 0.83
C MET A 58 -13.90 12.19 2.14
N LEU A 59 -13.52 11.59 3.28
CA LEU A 59 -13.62 12.16 4.61
C LEU A 59 -12.73 13.40 4.80
N MET A 60 -11.53 13.39 4.24
CA MET A 60 -10.61 14.52 4.34
C MET A 60 -11.00 15.67 3.39
N VAL A 61 -11.34 15.37 2.14
CA VAL A 61 -11.58 16.39 1.10
C VAL A 61 -12.98 16.97 1.18
N ASN A 62 -14.01 16.13 1.35
CA ASN A 62 -15.41 16.60 1.31
C ASN A 62 -15.93 17.00 2.70
N TYR A 63 -15.47 16.33 3.75
CA TYR A 63 -15.92 16.56 5.13
C TYR A 63 -14.88 17.29 6.00
N GLY A 64 -13.68 17.58 5.48
CA GLY A 64 -12.66 18.36 6.19
C GLY A 64 -12.12 17.68 7.45
N LEU A 65 -12.26 16.36 7.59
CA LEU A 65 -11.87 15.65 8.81
C LEU A 65 -10.35 15.60 8.95
N PRO A 66 -9.81 15.68 10.19
CA PRO A 66 -8.37 15.56 10.42
C PRO A 66 -7.88 14.15 10.06
N TYR A 67 -6.64 14.07 9.58
CA TYR A 67 -6.01 12.85 9.07
C TYR A 67 -6.25 11.62 9.95
N TRP A 68 -6.00 11.73 11.25
CA TRP A 68 -6.10 10.60 12.17
C TRP A 68 -7.54 10.07 12.31
N LEU A 69 -8.51 10.97 12.34
CA LEU A 69 -9.92 10.59 12.44
C LEU A 69 -10.39 9.95 11.13
N ALA A 70 -10.02 10.53 9.99
CA ALA A 70 -10.32 9.97 8.68
C ALA A 70 -9.66 8.60 8.46
N ALA A 71 -8.42 8.41 8.92
CA ALA A 71 -7.69 7.14 8.82
C ALA A 71 -8.38 6.03 9.63
N ILE A 72 -8.75 6.30 10.89
CA ILE A 72 -9.45 5.31 11.74
C ILE A 72 -10.80 4.94 11.12
N LEU A 73 -11.58 5.92 10.67
CA LEU A 73 -12.88 5.68 10.04
C LEU A 73 -12.75 4.92 8.72
N ALA A 74 -11.74 5.21 7.91
CA ALA A 74 -11.47 4.49 6.68
C ALA A 74 -11.06 3.03 6.92
N ILE A 75 -10.21 2.78 7.92
CA ILE A 75 -9.84 1.41 8.33
C ILE A 75 -11.07 0.66 8.82
N ALA A 76 -11.90 1.29 9.66
CA ALA A 76 -13.14 0.69 10.15
C ALA A 76 -14.11 0.37 9.00
N ALA A 77 -14.29 1.30 8.05
CA ALA A 77 -15.12 1.08 6.87
C ALA A 77 -14.61 -0.09 6.01
N SER A 78 -13.30 -0.16 5.73
CA SER A 78 -12.69 -1.27 5.00
C SER A 78 -12.84 -2.60 5.73
N ALA A 79 -12.69 -2.62 7.07
CA ALA A 79 -12.85 -3.83 7.87
C ALA A 79 -14.29 -4.36 7.87
N VAL A 80 -15.29 -3.46 7.89
CA VAL A 80 -16.70 -3.83 7.76
C VAL A 80 -17.01 -4.32 6.34
N PHE A 81 -16.46 -3.65 5.32
CA PHE A 81 -16.65 -4.05 3.92
C PHE A 81 -16.09 -5.44 3.62
N GLN A 82 -14.94 -5.79 4.20
CA GLN A 82 -14.33 -7.11 4.06
C GLN A 82 -15.17 -8.25 4.66
N GLN A 83 -16.03 -7.98 5.64
CA GLN A 83 -16.90 -8.99 6.27
C GLN A 83 -18.12 -9.35 5.41
N SER A 84 -18.34 -8.66 4.29
CA SER A 84 -19.46 -8.94 3.39
C SER A 84 -19.39 -10.38 2.85
N PRO A 85 -20.47 -11.18 2.95
CA PRO A 85 -20.47 -12.60 2.55
C PRO A 85 -20.11 -12.87 1.07
N ASN A 86 -20.14 -11.84 0.23
CA ASN A 86 -19.90 -11.93 -1.21
C ASN A 86 -18.52 -11.39 -1.63
N PHE A 87 -17.61 -11.15 -0.69
CA PHE A 87 -16.27 -10.66 -0.96
C PHE A 87 -15.28 -11.84 -1.09
N TRP A 88 -14.99 -12.24 -2.33
CA TRP A 88 -14.09 -13.35 -2.70
C TRP A 88 -12.63 -12.89 -2.79
#